data_AF-A0A5R9J924-F1
#
_entry.id   AF-A0A5R9J924-F1
#
_cell.length_a   1.000
_cell.length_b   1.000
_cell.length_c   1.000
_cell.angle_alpha   90.00
_cell.angle_beta   90.00
_cell.angle_gamma   90.00
#
_symmetry.space_group_name_H-M   'P 1'
#
loop_
_entity.id
_entity.type
_entity.pdbx_description
1 polymer ?
#
loop_
_entity_poly.entity_id
_entity_poly.type
_entity_poly.pdbx_seq_one_letter_code
_entity_poly.pdbx_strand_id
1 'polypeptide(L)'
;MDLGRIKQRGRSKSLLGWLTNPVRSVFWKLAIPYYEGIASEVDVDQKRNLATKLSDWQDDLLDRLEEAVLPQLETRIAPKLFESLQPELSRKLELSIGDRVGALAVERLKALVAERLEVLVNARMTGARKDMVALAHRLSGLESEAGNSQAKLQALRVFSEGLDVKVLSEVQAARAFTQALQLEKNNEIASLRDAVNGLSAQLAESYVRYGLLAQRIEALAGHGRSGQAEEIQGPQSGGRQNRTLIQYASGPEHENLLALTFEVHSRYCRQHGIEYWIDNTPDTKGRSPHWRKVELLIEAMAQGYDQVAWVDTDCVIVDPSVDIFAASGFGIAVCESFDSPTIERHLNTGVLLAGRSDATIEFLKAWNEMPTGGRWEDQSAFIDLMATRPYRDLLTVLPNRFNCLAEHMEAREPIIRAFHGDPDRAQKIAALIRQIGITPGL
;
A
#
# COMPACT_ATOMS: atom_id res chain seq x y z
N MET A 1 -20.73 -17.57 20.39
CA MET A 1 -20.34 -18.02 19.03
C MET A 1 -19.02 -17.32 18.69
N ASP A 2 -18.02 -18.08 18.23
CA ASP A 2 -16.73 -17.52 17.82
C ASP A 2 -16.85 -16.93 16.39
N LEU A 3 -16.95 -15.60 16.31
CA LEU A 3 -17.10 -14.85 15.07
C LEU A 3 -15.87 -14.98 14.14
N GLY A 4 -14.70 -15.33 14.69
CA GLY A 4 -13.48 -15.57 13.92
C GLY A 4 -13.57 -16.83 13.05
N ARG A 5 -14.19 -17.90 13.57
CA ARG A 5 -14.41 -19.16 12.84
C ARG A 5 -15.48 -19.04 11.74
N ILE A 6 -16.46 -18.17 11.90
CA ILE A 6 -17.53 -17.93 10.89
C ILE A 6 -16.96 -17.19 9.67
N LYS A 7 -16.06 -16.21 9.88
CA LYS A 7 -15.35 -15.54 8.77
C LYS A 7 -14.46 -16.50 7.97
N GLN A 8 -13.89 -17.52 8.62
CA GLN A 8 -13.07 -18.53 7.94
C GLN A 8 -13.89 -19.53 7.11
N ARG A 9 -15.11 -19.87 7.54
CA ARG A 9 -16.01 -20.78 6.78
C ARG A 9 -16.68 -20.13 5.57
N GLY A 10 -16.79 -18.80 5.53
CA GLY A 10 -17.39 -18.06 4.41
C GLY A 10 -16.53 -17.97 3.14
N ARG A 11 -15.28 -18.43 3.16
CA ARG A 11 -14.36 -18.37 2.00
C ARG A 11 -14.33 -19.70 1.27
N SER A 12 -14.79 -19.69 0.02
CA SER A 12 -14.62 -20.80 -0.92
C SER A 12 -13.13 -20.99 -1.23
N LYS A 13 -12.67 -22.24 -1.22
CA LYS A 13 -11.29 -22.64 -1.57
C LYS A 13 -11.14 -23.06 -3.04
N SER A 14 -12.21 -22.96 -3.84
CA SER A 14 -12.18 -23.31 -5.25
C SER A 14 -11.43 -22.26 -6.08
N LEU A 15 -10.95 -22.65 -7.27
CA LEU A 15 -10.32 -21.76 -8.26
C LEU A 15 -11.23 -20.60 -8.70
N LEU A 16 -12.55 -20.74 -8.49
CA LEU A 16 -13.56 -19.71 -8.76
C LEU A 16 -14.03 -18.98 -7.49
N GLY A 17 -13.29 -19.09 -6.39
CA GLY A 17 -13.64 -18.46 -5.12
C GLY A 17 -13.85 -16.95 -5.23
N TRP A 18 -13.16 -16.27 -6.16
CA TRP A 18 -13.35 -14.84 -6.41
C TRP A 18 -14.77 -14.48 -6.88
N LEU A 19 -15.47 -15.38 -7.55
CA LEU A 19 -16.83 -15.18 -8.06
C LEU A 19 -17.89 -15.51 -7.00
N THR A 20 -17.66 -16.56 -6.19
CA THR A 20 -18.63 -17.07 -5.22
C THR A 20 -18.53 -16.42 -3.84
N ASN A 21 -17.36 -15.91 -3.46
CA ASN A 21 -17.12 -15.27 -2.16
C ASN A 21 -17.95 -14.00 -1.90
N PRO A 22 -18.20 -13.10 -2.88
CA PRO A 22 -19.08 -11.95 -2.68
C PRO A 22 -20.52 -12.37 -2.34
N VAL A 23 -21.05 -13.37 -3.04
CA VAL A 23 -22.41 -13.90 -2.82
C VAL A 23 -22.51 -14.55 -1.43
N ARG A 24 -21.51 -15.38 -1.05
CA ARG A 24 -21.43 -16.00 0.28
C ARG A 24 -21.32 -14.95 1.39
N SER A 25 -20.56 -13.88 1.17
CA SER A 25 -20.42 -12.78 2.14
C SER A 25 -21.75 -12.05 2.37
N VAL A 26 -22.50 -11.77 1.30
CA VAL A 26 -23.81 -11.13 1.39
C VAL A 26 -24.81 -12.04 2.10
N PHE A 27 -24.82 -13.34 1.81
CA PHE A 27 -25.65 -14.32 2.49
C PHE A 27 -25.39 -14.37 4.00
N TRP A 28 -24.12 -14.44 4.44
CA TRP A 28 -23.80 -14.45 5.87
C TRP A 28 -24.16 -13.15 6.58
N LYS A 29 -23.95 -11.99 5.94
CA LYS A 29 -24.39 -10.69 6.47
C LYS A 29 -25.92 -10.59 6.64
N LEU A 30 -26.68 -11.34 5.84
CA LEU A 30 -28.15 -11.41 5.90
C LEU A 30 -28.65 -12.42 6.93
N ALA A 31 -27.98 -13.56 7.03
CA ALA A 31 -28.34 -14.64 7.94
C ALA A 31 -28.06 -14.29 9.41
N ILE A 32 -26.91 -13.65 9.69
CA ILE A 32 -26.43 -13.43 11.07
C ILE A 32 -27.47 -12.71 11.97
N PRO A 33 -28.08 -11.57 11.57
CA PRO A 33 -29.04 -10.87 12.42
C PRO A 33 -30.33 -11.67 12.68
N TYR A 34 -30.78 -12.46 11.71
CA TYR A 34 -31.95 -13.33 11.85
C TYR A 34 -31.70 -14.44 12.88
N TYR A 35 -30.50 -15.01 12.90
CA TYR A 35 -30.14 -16.06 13.85
C TYR A 35 -29.74 -15.54 15.23
N GLU A 36 -29.24 -14.31 15.35
CA GLU A 36 -29.03 -13.66 16.65
C GLU A 36 -30.36 -13.44 17.39
N GLY A 37 -31.45 -13.13 16.66
CA GLY A 37 -32.79 -13.02 17.22
C GLY A 37 -33.40 -14.36 17.67
N ILE A 38 -33.11 -15.47 16.97
CA ILE A 38 -33.56 -16.81 17.36
C ILE A 38 -32.69 -17.40 18.48
N ALA A 39 -31.42 -16.99 18.56
CA ALA A 39 -30.46 -17.54 19.52
C ALA A 39 -30.76 -17.18 20.99
N SER A 40 -31.63 -16.22 21.28
CA SER A 40 -32.07 -15.91 22.65
C SER A 40 -33.08 -16.93 23.21
N GLU A 41 -33.73 -17.73 22.36
CA GLU A 41 -34.87 -18.58 22.77
C GLU A 41 -34.62 -20.09 22.64
N VAL A 42 -33.46 -20.48 22.10
CA VAL A 42 -33.18 -21.87 21.71
C VAL A 42 -32.02 -22.47 22.51
N ASP A 43 -32.20 -23.70 22.98
CA ASP A 43 -31.19 -24.46 23.72
C ASP A 43 -29.93 -24.78 22.87
N VAL A 44 -28.79 -25.00 23.53
CA VAL A 44 -27.46 -25.21 22.92
C VAL A 44 -27.45 -26.41 21.96
N ASP A 45 -28.16 -27.49 22.26
CA ASP A 45 -28.20 -28.68 21.40
C ASP A 45 -29.05 -28.46 20.14
N GLN A 46 -30.14 -27.70 20.26
CA GLN A 46 -30.95 -27.28 19.12
C GLN A 46 -30.17 -26.31 18.22
N LYS A 47 -29.38 -25.40 18.79
CA LYS A 47 -28.46 -24.51 18.04
C LYS A 47 -27.43 -25.30 17.23
N ARG A 48 -26.88 -26.37 17.81
CA ARG A 48 -25.91 -27.23 17.12
C ARG A 48 -26.54 -27.98 15.95
N ASN A 49 -27.75 -28.49 16.14
CA ASN A 49 -28.48 -29.24 15.11
C ASN A 49 -28.94 -28.33 13.95
N LEU A 50 -29.40 -27.10 14.26
CA LEU A 50 -29.71 -26.07 13.27
C LEU A 50 -28.49 -25.64 12.47
N ALA A 51 -27.33 -25.43 13.12
CA ALA A 51 -26.10 -25.05 12.44
C ALA A 51 -25.63 -26.12 11.43
N THR A 52 -25.78 -27.41 11.77
CA THR A 52 -25.47 -28.52 10.86
C THR A 52 -26.43 -28.53 9.67
N LYS A 53 -27.75 -28.52 9.91
CA LYS A 53 -28.75 -28.52 8.82
C LYS A 53 -28.62 -27.32 7.88
N LEU A 54 -28.22 -26.16 8.41
CA LEU A 54 -28.01 -24.96 7.62
C LEU A 54 -26.75 -25.05 6.75
N SER A 55 -25.69 -25.67 7.27
CA SER A 55 -24.48 -25.99 6.49
C SER A 55 -24.84 -26.92 5.35
N ASP A 56 -25.57 -28.00 5.64
CA ASP A 56 -25.96 -29.00 4.64
C ASP A 56 -26.86 -28.39 3.55
N TRP A 57 -27.81 -27.52 3.93
CA TRP A 57 -28.67 -26.81 2.99
C TRP A 57 -27.90 -25.77 2.14
N GLN A 58 -26.91 -25.10 2.74
CA GLN A 58 -26.05 -24.15 2.02
C GLN A 58 -25.24 -24.86 0.94
N ASP A 59 -24.67 -26.02 1.28
CA ASP A 59 -23.87 -26.81 0.35
C ASP A 59 -24.76 -27.33 -0.81
N ASP A 60 -25.96 -27.85 -0.53
CA ASP A 60 -26.94 -28.25 -1.57
C ASP A 60 -27.37 -27.07 -2.47
N LEU A 61 -27.59 -25.88 -1.93
CA LEU A 61 -27.95 -24.69 -2.72
C LEU A 61 -26.80 -24.25 -3.64
N LEU A 62 -25.56 -24.32 -3.14
CA LEU A 62 -24.37 -23.95 -3.89
C LEU A 62 -24.09 -24.95 -5.01
N ASP A 63 -24.24 -26.25 -4.74
CA ASP A 63 -24.10 -27.30 -5.74
C ASP A 63 -25.13 -27.11 -6.86
N ARG A 64 -26.39 -26.80 -6.53
CA ARG A 64 -27.44 -26.50 -7.53
C ARG A 64 -27.15 -25.24 -8.35
N LEU A 65 -26.55 -24.22 -7.74
CA LEU A 65 -26.16 -22.99 -8.46
C LEU A 65 -24.97 -23.23 -9.37
N GLU A 66 -23.99 -24.02 -8.95
CA GLU A 66 -22.87 -24.43 -9.80
C GLU A 66 -23.37 -25.29 -10.96
N GLU A 67 -24.24 -26.27 -10.73
CA GLU A 67 -24.84 -27.09 -11.80
C GLU A 67 -25.70 -26.28 -12.78
N ALA A 68 -26.45 -25.27 -12.31
CA ALA A 68 -27.36 -24.51 -13.16
C ALA A 68 -26.69 -23.36 -13.94
N VAL A 69 -25.70 -22.70 -13.32
CA VAL A 69 -25.14 -21.44 -13.83
C VAL A 69 -23.79 -21.65 -14.51
N LEU A 70 -22.97 -22.58 -14.02
CA LEU A 70 -21.61 -22.79 -14.53
C LEU A 70 -21.59 -23.30 -15.98
N PRO A 71 -22.44 -24.27 -16.39
CA PRO A 71 -22.50 -24.72 -17.78
C PRO A 71 -22.94 -23.61 -18.73
N GLN A 72 -23.77 -22.65 -18.28
CA GLN A 72 -24.22 -21.53 -19.10
C GLN A 72 -23.10 -20.48 -19.31
N LEU A 73 -22.27 -20.26 -18.28
CA LEU A 73 -21.11 -19.38 -18.37
C LEU A 73 -20.04 -19.95 -19.31
N GLU A 74 -19.77 -21.25 -19.20
CA GLU A 74 -18.75 -21.95 -19.99
C GLU A 74 -19.15 -22.13 -21.46
N THR A 75 -20.42 -22.42 -21.75
CA THR A 75 -20.85 -22.69 -23.15
C THR A 75 -21.26 -21.45 -23.92
N ARG A 76 -21.77 -20.41 -23.27
CA ARG A 76 -22.32 -19.22 -23.98
C ARG A 76 -21.46 -17.98 -23.90
N ILE A 77 -20.74 -17.79 -22.80
CA ILE A 77 -20.03 -16.53 -22.53
C ILE A 77 -18.54 -16.71 -22.81
N ALA A 78 -17.93 -17.79 -22.34
CA ALA A 78 -16.49 -18.00 -22.50
C ALA A 78 -15.99 -18.06 -23.97
N PRO A 79 -16.66 -18.74 -24.93
CA PRO A 79 -16.17 -18.81 -26.31
C PRO A 79 -16.29 -17.47 -27.03
N LYS A 80 -17.38 -16.73 -26.79
CA LYS A 80 -17.60 -15.39 -27.35
C LYS A 80 -16.63 -14.35 -26.80
N LEU A 81 -16.28 -14.48 -25.51
CA LEU A 81 -15.27 -13.64 -24.89
C LEU A 81 -13.89 -13.95 -25.48
N PHE A 82 -13.56 -15.23 -25.65
CA PHE A 82 -12.26 -15.68 -26.16
C PHE A 82 -12.04 -15.31 -27.64
N GLU A 83 -13.03 -15.50 -28.51
CA GLU A 83 -12.98 -15.09 -29.93
C GLU A 83 -12.89 -13.57 -30.08
N SER A 84 -13.52 -12.79 -29.19
CA SER A 84 -13.44 -11.32 -29.23
C SER A 84 -12.11 -10.75 -28.75
N LEU A 85 -11.39 -11.49 -27.90
CA LEU A 85 -10.16 -11.02 -27.24
C LEU A 85 -8.88 -11.54 -27.90
N GLN A 86 -8.95 -12.63 -28.68
CA GLN A 86 -7.79 -13.25 -29.32
C GLN A 86 -7.01 -12.30 -30.27
N PRO A 87 -7.67 -11.52 -31.16
CA PRO A 87 -6.93 -10.61 -32.06
C PRO A 87 -6.27 -9.45 -31.30
N GLU A 88 -6.84 -9.06 -30.17
CA GLU A 88 -6.39 -7.93 -29.37
C GLU A 88 -5.30 -8.33 -28.35
N LEU A 89 -5.24 -9.60 -27.95
CA LEU A 89 -4.12 -10.16 -27.19
C LEU A 89 -2.88 -10.37 -28.06
N SER A 90 -3.03 -10.90 -29.28
CA SER A 90 -1.91 -11.06 -30.20
C SER A 90 -1.27 -9.73 -30.61
N ARG A 91 -2.08 -8.67 -30.74
CA ARG A 91 -1.61 -7.30 -31.04
C ARG A 91 -0.91 -6.61 -29.85
N LYS A 92 -1.20 -7.01 -28.61
CA LYS A 92 -0.60 -6.43 -27.39
C LYS A 92 0.74 -7.06 -27.01
N LEU A 93 1.05 -8.26 -27.50
CA LEU A 93 2.33 -8.93 -27.22
C LEU A 93 3.54 -8.31 -27.96
N GLU A 94 3.33 -7.43 -28.96
CA GLU A 94 4.41 -6.90 -29.81
C GLU A 94 4.97 -5.52 -29.40
N LEU A 95 4.41 -4.81 -28.40
CA LEU A 95 4.84 -3.44 -28.05
C LEU A 95 5.17 -3.26 -26.56
N SER A 96 6.38 -3.68 -26.20
CA SER A 96 7.00 -3.51 -24.88
C SER A 96 7.35 -2.04 -24.58
N ILE A 97 6.68 -1.48 -23.58
CA ILE A 97 6.93 -0.28 -22.71
C ILE A 97 5.56 0.27 -22.23
N GLY A 98 4.48 0.07 -22.99
CA GLY A 98 3.11 0.48 -22.62
C GLY A 98 2.42 -0.37 -21.54
N ASP A 99 2.94 -1.58 -21.28
CA ASP A 99 2.24 -2.58 -20.44
C ASP A 99 2.12 -2.21 -18.96
N ARG A 100 3.10 -1.48 -18.41
CA ARG A 100 3.09 -1.15 -16.97
C ARG A 100 2.10 -0.04 -16.61
N VAL A 101 1.93 0.95 -17.48
CA VAL A 101 1.00 2.07 -17.25
C VAL A 101 -0.44 1.62 -17.52
N GLY A 102 -0.66 0.78 -18.53
CA GLY A 102 -1.97 0.20 -18.84
C GLY A 102 -2.49 -0.74 -17.75
N ALA A 103 -1.63 -1.62 -17.22
CA ALA A 103 -2.03 -2.56 -16.16
C ALA A 103 -2.46 -1.85 -14.87
N LEU A 104 -1.73 -0.80 -14.46
CA LEU A 104 -2.04 -0.03 -13.25
C LEU A 104 -3.36 0.76 -13.40
N ALA A 105 -3.61 1.34 -14.58
CA ALA A 105 -4.85 2.04 -14.86
C ALA A 105 -6.06 1.09 -14.89
N VAL A 106 -5.90 -0.12 -15.46
CA VAL A 106 -6.95 -1.14 -15.49
C VAL A 106 -7.30 -1.64 -14.09
N GLU A 107 -6.31 -1.90 -13.23
CA GLU A 107 -6.57 -2.34 -11.84
C GLU A 107 -7.24 -1.24 -11.01
N ARG A 108 -6.82 0.02 -11.17
CA ARG A 108 -7.45 1.16 -10.49
C ARG A 108 -8.90 1.34 -10.89
N LEU A 109 -9.21 1.13 -12.18
CA LEU A 109 -10.57 1.22 -12.68
C LEU A 109 -11.44 0.05 -12.22
N LYS A 110 -10.89 -1.18 -12.13
CA LYS A 110 -11.59 -2.35 -11.58
C LYS A 110 -12.04 -2.11 -10.14
N ALA A 111 -11.16 -1.53 -9.31
CA ALA A 111 -11.47 -1.22 -7.92
C ALA A 111 -12.61 -0.18 -7.80
N LEU A 112 -12.55 0.91 -8.57
CA LEU A 112 -13.58 1.95 -8.60
C LEU A 112 -14.95 1.42 -9.08
N VAL A 113 -14.96 0.57 -10.10
CA VAL A 113 -16.19 -0.06 -10.60
C VAL A 113 -16.76 -1.00 -9.55
N ALA A 114 -15.93 -1.81 -8.88
CA ALA A 114 -16.38 -2.73 -7.83
C ALA A 114 -17.01 -1.99 -6.64
N GLU A 115 -16.39 -0.90 -6.18
CA GLU A 115 -16.89 -0.07 -5.09
C GLU A 115 -18.25 0.58 -5.44
N ARG A 116 -18.36 1.18 -6.63
CA ARG A 116 -19.64 1.77 -7.08
C ARG A 116 -20.72 0.73 -7.29
N LEU A 117 -20.39 -0.47 -7.78
CA LEU A 117 -21.34 -1.57 -7.92
C LEU A 117 -21.87 -2.01 -6.55
N GLU A 118 -20.99 -2.13 -5.55
CA GLU A 118 -21.37 -2.54 -4.20
C GLU A 118 -22.34 -1.54 -3.55
N VAL A 119 -22.05 -0.24 -3.65
CA VAL A 119 -22.94 0.81 -3.12
C VAL A 119 -24.32 0.77 -3.78
N LEU A 120 -24.38 0.61 -5.10
CA LEU A 120 -25.64 0.58 -5.85
C LEU A 120 -26.45 -0.70 -5.60
N VAL A 121 -25.79 -1.85 -5.55
CA VAL A 121 -26.43 -3.13 -5.20
C VAL A 121 -26.99 -3.04 -3.78
N ASN A 122 -26.24 -2.50 -2.82
CA ASN A 122 -26.73 -2.32 -1.45
C ASN A 122 -27.93 -1.37 -1.38
N ALA A 123 -27.90 -0.25 -2.11
CA ALA A 123 -29.01 0.70 -2.15
C ALA A 123 -30.30 0.05 -2.70
N ARG A 124 -30.21 -0.71 -3.81
CA ARG A 124 -31.38 -1.37 -4.42
C ARG A 124 -31.86 -2.60 -3.63
N MET A 125 -30.94 -3.39 -3.08
CA MET A 125 -31.29 -4.54 -2.23
C MET A 125 -31.95 -4.09 -0.92
N THR A 126 -31.65 -2.88 -0.43
CA THR A 126 -32.35 -2.30 0.73
C THR A 126 -33.83 -2.05 0.45
N GLY A 127 -34.17 -1.61 -0.78
CA GLY A 127 -35.58 -1.49 -1.21
C GLY A 127 -36.27 -2.85 -1.29
N ALA A 128 -35.64 -3.83 -1.94
CA ALA A 128 -36.17 -5.19 -2.04
C ALA A 128 -36.35 -5.86 -0.66
N ARG A 129 -35.44 -5.61 0.29
CA ARG A 129 -35.57 -6.08 1.70
C ARG A 129 -36.80 -5.52 2.38
N LYS A 130 -37.10 -4.23 2.22
CA LYS A 130 -38.29 -3.61 2.82
C LYS A 130 -39.58 -4.20 2.26
N ASP A 131 -39.61 -4.44 0.95
CA ASP A 131 -40.75 -5.06 0.27
C ASP A 131 -40.96 -6.52 0.74
N MET A 132 -39.88 -7.30 0.90
CA MET A 132 -39.94 -8.67 1.43
C MET A 132 -40.37 -8.73 2.91
N VAL A 133 -39.92 -7.79 3.74
CA VAL A 133 -40.33 -7.72 5.15
C VAL A 133 -41.81 -7.31 5.27
N ALA A 134 -42.26 -6.34 4.47
CA ALA A 134 -43.67 -5.97 4.41
C ALA A 134 -44.56 -7.14 3.95
N LEU A 135 -44.06 -7.99 3.05
CA LEU A 135 -44.71 -9.21 2.61
C LEU A 135 -44.80 -10.25 3.75
N ALA A 136 -43.70 -10.50 4.45
CA ALA A 136 -43.67 -11.43 5.59
C ALA A 136 -44.69 -11.03 6.67
N HIS A 137 -44.80 -9.73 6.96
CA HIS A 137 -45.81 -9.20 7.88
C HIS A 137 -47.24 -9.41 7.37
N ARG A 138 -47.51 -9.19 6.08
CA ARG A 138 -48.84 -9.42 5.49
C ARG A 138 -49.21 -10.91 5.47
N LEU A 139 -48.26 -11.79 5.16
CA LEU A 139 -48.47 -13.24 5.19
C LEU A 139 -48.73 -13.74 6.60
N SER A 140 -47.99 -13.23 7.59
CA SER A 140 -48.21 -13.55 9.01
C SER A 140 -49.59 -13.08 9.50
N GLY A 141 -50.06 -11.90 9.10
CA GLY A 141 -51.43 -11.44 9.41
C GLY A 141 -52.54 -12.29 8.77
N LEU A 142 -52.29 -12.82 7.56
CA LEU A 142 -53.21 -13.75 6.87
C LEU A 142 -53.19 -15.18 7.44
N GLU A 143 -52.16 -15.55 8.21
CA GLU A 143 -52.13 -16.80 8.98
C GLU A 143 -53.01 -16.70 10.23
N SER A 144 -53.15 -15.50 10.82
CA SER A 144 -54.00 -15.29 11.99
C SER A 144 -55.52 -15.19 11.71
N GLU A 145 -55.95 -14.92 10.46
CA GLU A 145 -57.36 -14.53 10.22
C GLU A 145 -58.29 -15.53 9.49
N ALA A 146 -57.87 -16.49 8.63
CA ALA A 146 -58.85 -17.41 8.01
C ALA A 146 -58.27 -18.65 7.26
N GLY A 147 -59.03 -19.76 7.33
CA GLY A 147 -58.74 -21.07 6.73
C GLY A 147 -59.25 -21.31 5.30
N ASN A 148 -58.79 -20.54 4.31
CA ASN A 148 -58.99 -20.93 2.91
C ASN A 148 -57.71 -20.77 2.05
N SER A 149 -57.01 -21.89 1.88
CA SER A 149 -55.68 -22.01 1.25
C SER A 149 -55.65 -21.64 -0.24
N GLN A 150 -56.79 -21.68 -0.93
CA GLN A 150 -56.86 -21.47 -2.38
C GLN A 150 -56.77 -19.99 -2.77
N ALA A 151 -57.35 -19.08 -1.98
CA ALA A 151 -57.20 -17.64 -2.16
C ALA A 151 -55.74 -17.19 -1.92
N LYS A 152 -55.02 -17.87 -1.01
CA LYS A 152 -53.59 -17.62 -0.73
C LYS A 152 -52.71 -17.96 -1.94
N LEU A 153 -52.96 -19.11 -2.59
CA LEU A 153 -52.23 -19.51 -3.79
C LEU A 153 -52.49 -18.59 -4.99
N GLN A 154 -53.73 -18.12 -5.16
CA GLN A 154 -54.07 -17.17 -6.23
C GLN A 154 -53.37 -15.82 -6.03
N ALA A 155 -53.35 -15.30 -4.80
CA ALA A 155 -52.67 -14.04 -4.48
C ALA A 155 -51.14 -14.13 -4.64
N LEU A 156 -50.53 -15.25 -4.24
CA LEU A 156 -49.10 -15.51 -4.44
C LEU A 156 -48.74 -15.59 -5.93
N ARG A 157 -49.61 -16.16 -6.77
CA ARG A 157 -49.37 -16.31 -8.21
C ARG A 157 -49.41 -14.97 -8.96
N VAL A 158 -50.43 -14.15 -8.71
CA VAL A 158 -50.53 -12.80 -9.31
C VAL A 158 -49.35 -11.93 -8.88
N PHE A 159 -48.88 -12.10 -7.64
CA PHE A 159 -47.71 -11.38 -7.14
C PHE A 159 -46.40 -11.88 -7.75
N SER A 160 -46.20 -13.21 -7.91
CA SER A 160 -44.99 -13.74 -8.54
C SER A 160 -44.86 -13.27 -9.99
N GLU A 161 -45.97 -13.23 -10.73
CA GLU A 161 -46.00 -12.71 -12.10
C GLU A 161 -45.66 -11.22 -12.16
N GLY A 162 -46.11 -10.42 -11.17
CA GLY A 162 -45.73 -9.01 -11.04
C GLY A 162 -44.27 -8.80 -10.63
N LEU A 163 -43.71 -9.72 -9.85
CA LEU A 163 -42.30 -9.69 -9.43
C LEU A 163 -41.38 -9.93 -10.63
N ASP A 164 -41.72 -10.89 -11.49
CA ASP A 164 -40.93 -11.22 -12.69
C ASP A 164 -40.82 -10.02 -13.62
N VAL A 165 -41.91 -9.28 -13.84
CA VAL A 165 -41.90 -8.07 -14.69
C VAL A 165 -41.05 -6.95 -14.06
N LYS A 166 -41.15 -6.72 -12.75
CA LYS A 166 -40.35 -5.71 -12.05
C LYS A 166 -38.86 -6.08 -12.08
N VAL A 167 -38.52 -7.35 -11.81
CA VAL A 167 -37.14 -7.86 -11.87
C VAL A 167 -36.58 -7.74 -13.29
N LEU A 168 -37.34 -8.10 -14.32
CA LEU A 168 -36.93 -7.94 -15.72
C LEU A 168 -36.65 -6.46 -16.07
N SER A 169 -37.50 -5.54 -15.63
CA SER A 169 -37.31 -4.11 -15.87
C SER A 169 -36.05 -3.57 -15.18
N GLU A 170 -35.76 -4.03 -13.96
CA GLU A 170 -34.57 -3.64 -13.20
C GLU A 170 -33.29 -4.23 -13.79
N VAL A 171 -33.35 -5.46 -14.32
CA VAL A 171 -32.23 -6.08 -15.05
C VAL A 171 -31.95 -5.32 -16.35
N GLN A 172 -32.99 -4.87 -17.06
CA GLN A 172 -32.82 -4.05 -18.27
C GLN A 172 -32.21 -2.67 -17.92
N ALA A 173 -32.67 -2.02 -16.85
CA ALA A 173 -32.11 -0.76 -16.37
C ALA A 173 -30.63 -0.91 -15.97
N ALA A 174 -30.27 -2.01 -15.28
CA ALA A 174 -28.89 -2.32 -14.93
C ALA A 174 -28.02 -2.54 -16.18
N ARG A 175 -28.52 -3.24 -17.21
CA ARG A 175 -27.81 -3.42 -18.48
C ARG A 175 -27.57 -2.09 -19.21
N ALA A 176 -28.57 -1.24 -19.31
CA ALA A 176 -28.42 0.09 -19.93
C ALA A 176 -27.39 0.94 -19.20
N PHE A 177 -27.39 0.89 -17.86
CA PHE A 177 -26.40 1.58 -17.04
C PHE A 177 -24.98 1.04 -17.24
N THR A 178 -24.80 -0.28 -17.29
CA THR A 178 -23.48 -0.89 -17.59
C THR A 178 -22.97 -0.48 -18.97
N GLN A 179 -23.85 -0.39 -19.97
CA GLN A 179 -23.49 0.08 -21.31
C GLN A 179 -23.05 1.55 -21.30
N ALA A 180 -23.75 2.42 -20.55
CA ALA A 180 -23.37 3.83 -20.41
C ALA A 180 -21.99 4.00 -19.73
N LEU A 181 -21.73 3.25 -18.64
CA LEU A 181 -20.41 3.24 -17.99
C LEU A 181 -19.30 2.74 -18.92
N GLN A 182 -19.59 1.73 -19.73
CA GLN A 182 -18.62 1.21 -20.69
C GLN A 182 -18.29 2.25 -21.78
N LEU A 183 -19.28 3.05 -22.22
CA LEU A 183 -19.08 4.13 -23.18
C LEU A 183 -18.24 5.27 -22.56
N GLU A 184 -18.54 5.68 -21.32
CA GLU A 184 -17.77 6.69 -20.58
C GLU A 184 -16.30 6.26 -20.42
N LYS A 185 -16.07 5.00 -20.02
CA LYS A 185 -14.72 4.40 -19.95
C LYS A 185 -13.99 4.45 -21.29
N ASN A 186 -14.66 4.13 -22.40
CA ASN A 186 -14.04 4.16 -23.72
C ASN A 186 -13.62 5.59 -24.11
N ASN A 187 -14.42 6.60 -23.74
CA ASN A 187 -14.09 8.00 -23.99
C ASN A 187 -12.90 8.48 -23.13
N GLU A 188 -12.84 8.08 -21.85
CA GLU A 188 -11.70 8.40 -20.98
C GLU A 188 -10.40 7.75 -21.48
N ILE A 189 -10.45 6.49 -21.92
CA ILE A 189 -9.32 5.80 -22.53
C ILE A 189 -8.84 6.51 -23.80
N ALA A 190 -9.76 6.99 -24.64
CA ALA A 190 -9.41 7.76 -25.83
C ALA A 190 -8.68 9.07 -25.45
N SER A 191 -9.22 9.82 -24.48
CA SER A 191 -8.58 11.05 -23.99
C SER A 191 -7.19 10.82 -23.40
N LEU A 192 -6.99 9.74 -22.64
CA LEU A 192 -5.68 9.41 -22.07
C LEU A 192 -4.68 9.01 -23.16
N ARG A 193 -5.13 8.30 -24.20
CA ARG A 193 -4.29 7.94 -25.35
C ARG A 193 -3.79 9.19 -26.08
N ASP A 194 -4.66 10.16 -26.28
CA ASP A 194 -4.29 11.44 -26.92
C ASP A 194 -3.28 12.23 -26.07
N ALA A 195 -3.45 12.25 -24.74
CA ALA A 195 -2.50 12.89 -23.83
C ALA A 195 -1.11 12.22 -23.85
N VAL A 196 -1.06 10.88 -23.85
CA VAL A 196 0.20 10.12 -23.93
C VAL A 196 0.92 10.41 -25.24
N ASN A 197 0.19 10.42 -26.36
CA ASN A 197 0.78 10.76 -27.67
C ASN A 197 1.37 12.18 -27.68
N GLY A 198 0.69 13.14 -27.03
CA GLY A 198 1.20 14.50 -26.87
C GLY A 198 2.51 14.57 -26.07
N LEU A 199 2.59 13.84 -24.95
CA LEU A 199 3.81 13.78 -24.13
C LEU A 199 4.96 13.08 -24.86
N SER A 200 4.68 12.01 -25.61
CA SER A 200 5.70 11.33 -26.42
C SER A 200 6.29 12.25 -27.48
N ALA A 201 5.47 13.10 -28.12
CA ALA A 201 5.96 14.10 -29.07
C ALA A 201 6.85 15.16 -28.41
N GLN A 202 6.48 15.66 -27.22
CA GLN A 202 7.28 16.62 -26.45
C GLN A 202 8.62 16.03 -25.99
N LEU A 203 8.62 14.76 -25.60
CA LEU A 203 9.82 14.05 -25.19
C LEU A 203 10.77 13.87 -26.37
N ALA A 204 10.26 13.46 -27.54
CA ALA A 204 11.05 13.35 -28.77
C ALA A 204 11.71 14.69 -29.14
N GLU A 205 10.97 15.81 -29.03
CA GLU A 205 11.52 17.15 -29.26
C GLU A 205 12.65 17.49 -28.27
N SER A 206 12.47 17.15 -26.99
CA SER A 206 13.49 17.37 -25.96
C SER A 206 14.77 16.57 -26.23
N TYR A 207 14.65 15.29 -26.64
CA TYR A 207 15.81 14.47 -26.99
C TYR A 207 16.61 15.04 -28.17
N VAL A 208 15.94 15.60 -29.18
CA VAL A 208 16.61 16.29 -30.30
C VAL A 208 17.37 17.52 -29.79
N ARG A 209 16.78 18.31 -28.89
CA ARG A 209 17.46 19.47 -28.29
C ARG A 209 18.69 19.06 -27.47
N TYR A 210 18.59 18.00 -26.68
CA TYR A 210 19.73 17.50 -25.89
C TYR A 210 20.84 16.91 -26.77
N GLY A 211 20.49 16.20 -27.84
CA GLY A 211 21.47 15.73 -28.82
C GLY A 211 22.25 16.87 -29.48
N LEU A 212 21.56 17.96 -29.85
CA LEU A 212 22.21 19.16 -30.39
C LEU A 212 23.10 19.88 -29.37
N LEU A 213 22.70 19.89 -28.09
CA LEU A 213 23.51 20.45 -27.00
C LEU A 213 24.80 19.64 -26.81
N ALA A 214 24.71 18.31 -26.81
CA ALA A 214 25.85 17.41 -26.69
C ALA A 214 26.85 17.60 -27.85
N GLN A 215 26.37 17.69 -29.09
CA GLN A 215 27.21 17.99 -30.26
C GLN A 215 27.91 19.34 -30.15
N ARG A 216 27.24 20.35 -29.57
CA ARG A 216 27.82 21.69 -29.37
C ARG A 216 28.90 21.68 -28.30
N ILE A 217 28.72 20.90 -27.23
CA ILE A 217 29.73 20.70 -26.18
C ILE A 217 30.96 19.98 -26.76
N GLU A 218 30.77 18.94 -27.57
CA GLU A 218 31.86 18.23 -28.23
C GLU A 218 32.63 19.13 -29.22
N ALA A 219 31.92 19.96 -30.00
CA ALA A 219 32.54 20.92 -30.91
C ALA A 219 33.40 21.97 -30.17
N LEU A 220 32.94 22.42 -28.99
CA LEU A 220 33.69 23.33 -28.12
C LEU A 220 34.89 22.65 -27.46
N ALA A 221 34.77 21.38 -27.08
CA ALA A 221 35.86 20.60 -26.51
C ALA A 221 36.98 20.30 -27.52
N GLY A 222 36.66 20.21 -28.82
CA GLY A 222 37.63 19.96 -29.89
C GLY A 222 38.56 21.12 -30.26
N HIS A 223 38.25 22.36 -29.84
CA HIS A 223 38.97 23.56 -30.30
C HIS A 223 39.92 24.20 -29.26
N GLY A 224 40.15 23.56 -28.11
CA GLY A 224 40.84 24.20 -26.99
C GLY A 224 42.03 23.42 -26.42
N ARG A 225 43.11 23.22 -27.20
CA ARG A 225 44.42 22.82 -26.65
C ARG A 225 45.58 23.58 -27.30
N SER A 226 45.70 24.86 -26.95
CA SER A 226 47.00 25.54 -26.78
C SER A 226 46.77 26.93 -26.20
N GLY A 227 47.04 27.11 -24.91
CA GLY A 227 46.96 28.42 -24.29
C GLY A 227 46.84 28.32 -22.78
N GLN A 228 48.00 28.48 -22.14
CA GLN A 228 48.24 28.91 -20.76
C GLN A 228 47.00 29.02 -19.86
N ALA A 229 46.96 28.13 -18.85
CA ALA A 229 46.04 28.23 -17.74
C ALA A 229 46.42 29.45 -16.88
N GLU A 230 45.78 30.60 -17.14
CA GLU A 230 45.55 31.58 -16.11
C GLU A 230 44.54 30.99 -15.12
N GLU A 231 44.98 30.88 -13.87
CA GLU A 231 44.19 30.45 -12.72
C GLU A 231 43.11 31.51 -12.43
N ILE A 232 42.00 31.41 -13.17
CA ILE A 232 40.80 32.20 -12.90
C ILE A 232 40.23 31.64 -11.59
N GLN A 233 40.44 32.39 -10.50
CA GLN A 233 39.68 32.22 -9.25
C GLN A 233 38.19 32.43 -9.58
N GLY A 234 37.51 31.33 -9.85
CA GLY A 234 36.07 31.30 -10.05
C GLY A 234 35.36 31.85 -8.81
N PRO A 235 34.15 32.42 -8.99
CA PRO A 235 33.36 32.96 -7.88
C PRO A 235 33.26 31.90 -6.79
N GLN A 236 33.60 32.28 -5.56
CA GLN A 236 33.58 31.41 -4.38
C GLN A 236 32.29 30.58 -4.40
N SER A 237 32.43 29.31 -4.76
CA SER A 237 31.35 28.34 -4.77
C SER A 237 30.72 28.37 -3.40
N GLY A 238 29.43 28.74 -3.31
CA GLY A 238 28.67 28.67 -2.07
C GLY A 238 29.00 27.34 -1.39
N GLY A 239 29.50 27.40 -0.15
CA GLY A 239 30.15 26.28 0.53
C GLY A 239 29.31 25.02 0.38
N ARG A 240 29.87 24.02 -0.31
CA ARG A 240 29.22 22.73 -0.47
C ARG A 240 28.95 22.20 0.94
N GLN A 241 27.67 22.03 1.28
CA GLN A 241 27.27 21.52 2.59
C GLN A 241 27.96 20.19 2.87
N ASN A 242 28.58 20.07 4.03
CA ASN A 242 29.26 18.86 4.43
C ASN A 242 28.23 17.89 5.03
N ARG A 243 27.96 16.78 4.34
CA ARG A 243 26.84 15.87 4.66
C ARG A 243 27.33 14.44 4.80
N THR A 244 26.85 13.73 5.83
CA THR A 244 27.18 12.31 6.03
C THR A 244 25.95 11.46 6.34
N LEU A 245 25.89 10.26 5.77
CA LEU A 245 24.94 9.22 6.11
C LEU A 245 25.68 8.16 6.94
N ILE A 246 25.16 7.88 8.12
CA ILE A 246 25.75 6.96 9.09
C ILE A 246 24.92 5.69 9.15
N GLN A 247 25.60 4.54 9.12
CA GLN A 247 25.04 3.25 9.52
C GLN A 247 25.96 2.55 10.52
N TYR A 248 25.34 1.75 11.38
CA TYR A 248 26.03 1.01 12.42
C TYR A 248 25.53 -0.43 12.50
N ALA A 249 26.45 -1.37 12.62
CA ALA A 249 26.14 -2.76 12.88
C ALA A 249 26.96 -3.31 14.03
N SER A 250 26.33 -4.11 14.88
CA SER A 250 27.03 -4.90 15.89
C SER A 250 26.44 -6.30 15.94
N GLY A 251 27.33 -7.29 15.84
CA GLY A 251 26.99 -8.70 15.84
C GLY A 251 26.58 -9.24 14.47
N PRO A 252 26.68 -10.57 14.27
CA PRO A 252 26.66 -11.17 12.93
C PRO A 252 25.37 -10.91 12.14
N GLU A 253 24.23 -10.83 12.83
CA GLU A 253 22.94 -10.59 12.19
C GLU A 253 22.86 -9.18 11.57
N HIS A 254 23.25 -8.15 12.32
CA HIS A 254 23.19 -6.76 11.86
C HIS A 254 24.33 -6.44 10.87
N GLU A 255 25.49 -7.06 11.04
CA GLU A 255 26.60 -6.98 10.08
C GLU A 255 26.19 -7.55 8.71
N ASN A 256 25.40 -8.64 8.70
CA ASN A 256 24.84 -9.18 7.47
C ASN A 256 23.83 -8.22 6.82
N LEU A 257 22.98 -7.54 7.61
CA LEU A 257 22.04 -6.52 7.08
C LEU A 257 22.78 -5.32 6.48
N LEU A 258 23.83 -4.85 7.16
CA LEU A 258 24.72 -3.82 6.65
C LEU A 258 25.39 -4.25 5.34
N ALA A 259 25.91 -5.47 5.26
CA ALA A 259 26.52 -6.00 4.04
C ALA A 259 25.53 -6.04 2.87
N LEU A 260 24.27 -6.43 3.13
CA LEU A 260 23.21 -6.41 2.12
C LEU A 260 22.93 -5.00 1.59
N THR A 261 22.87 -4.00 2.46
CA THR A 261 22.47 -2.63 2.12
C THR A 261 23.61 -1.74 1.63
N PHE A 262 24.87 -2.15 1.86
CA PHE A 262 26.09 -1.39 1.57
C PHE A 262 26.13 -0.79 0.16
N GLU A 263 25.94 -1.59 -0.89
CA GLU A 263 26.08 -1.09 -2.27
C GLU A 263 24.97 -0.10 -2.64
N VAL A 264 23.75 -0.35 -2.15
CA VAL A 264 22.60 0.53 -2.38
C VAL A 264 22.86 1.91 -1.77
N HIS A 265 23.28 1.94 -0.51
CA HIS A 265 23.52 3.19 0.22
C HIS A 265 24.80 3.89 -0.25
N SER A 266 25.87 3.15 -0.57
CA SER A 266 27.09 3.71 -1.17
C SER A 266 26.80 4.41 -2.49
N ARG A 267 25.98 3.79 -3.35
CA ARG A 267 25.58 4.37 -4.64
C ARG A 267 24.75 5.63 -4.45
N TYR A 268 23.78 5.58 -3.55
CA TYR A 268 22.98 6.74 -3.17
C TYR A 268 23.87 7.91 -2.68
N CYS A 269 24.80 7.63 -1.76
CA CYS A 269 25.69 8.65 -1.21
C CYS A 269 26.58 9.27 -2.30
N ARG A 270 27.16 8.45 -3.19
CA ARG A 270 27.92 8.95 -4.35
C ARG A 270 27.09 9.83 -5.27
N GLN A 271 25.85 9.44 -5.57
CA GLN A 271 24.96 10.17 -6.46
C GLN A 271 24.65 11.59 -5.94
N HIS A 272 24.47 11.73 -4.62
CA HIS A 272 24.13 13.00 -3.98
C HIS A 272 25.34 13.73 -3.39
N GLY A 273 26.55 13.18 -3.58
CA GLY A 273 27.77 13.78 -3.06
C GLY A 273 27.81 13.87 -1.53
N ILE A 274 27.27 12.84 -0.87
CA ILE A 274 27.20 12.62 0.59
C ILE A 274 28.33 11.65 0.97
N GLU A 275 28.93 11.85 2.14
CA GLU A 275 29.87 10.88 2.70
C GLU A 275 29.11 9.70 3.34
N TYR A 276 29.58 8.48 3.11
CA TYR A 276 28.97 7.29 3.70
C TYR A 276 29.87 6.76 4.82
N TRP A 277 29.42 6.93 6.06
CA TRP A 277 30.14 6.49 7.26
C TRP A 277 29.50 5.21 7.81
N ILE A 278 30.30 4.14 7.84
CA ILE A 278 29.95 2.88 8.48
C ILE A 278 30.77 2.72 9.75
N ASP A 279 30.09 2.36 10.84
CA ASP A 279 30.73 2.06 12.11
C ASP A 279 30.34 0.66 12.60
N ASN A 280 31.23 0.00 13.32
CA ASN A 280 30.99 -1.26 14.01
C ASN A 280 31.64 -1.30 15.39
N THR A 281 31.98 -0.14 15.94
CA THR A 281 32.62 -0.02 17.24
C THR A 281 31.57 -0.10 18.35
N PRO A 282 31.81 -0.84 19.44
CA PRO A 282 30.88 -0.85 20.58
C PRO A 282 30.65 0.56 21.16
N ASP A 283 29.48 0.78 21.77
CA ASP A 283 29.17 1.99 22.55
C ASP A 283 30.21 2.22 23.65
N THR A 284 30.66 3.47 23.78
CA THR A 284 31.76 3.83 24.69
C THR A 284 31.36 3.76 26.17
N LYS A 285 30.06 3.87 26.46
CA LYS A 285 29.48 3.80 27.82
C LYS A 285 29.05 2.38 28.21
N GLY A 286 29.27 1.39 27.34
CA GLY A 286 28.86 -0.01 27.58
C GLY A 286 27.34 -0.21 27.57
N ARG A 287 26.59 0.67 26.91
CA ARG A 287 25.14 0.52 26.73
C ARG A 287 24.81 -0.47 25.62
N SER A 288 23.52 -0.76 25.45
CA SER A 288 23.07 -1.59 24.33
C SER A 288 23.44 -0.94 22.98
N PRO A 289 23.66 -1.73 21.92
CA PRO A 289 24.05 -1.23 20.60
C PRO A 289 23.12 -0.14 20.03
N HIS A 290 21.86 -0.10 20.45
CA HIS A 290 20.87 0.92 20.09
C HIS A 290 21.35 2.35 20.40
N TRP A 291 22.14 2.54 21.47
CA TRP A 291 22.61 3.84 21.92
C TRP A 291 23.80 4.39 21.12
N ARG A 292 24.53 3.55 20.38
CA ARG A 292 25.73 3.98 19.62
C ARG A 292 25.38 5.06 18.59
N LYS A 293 24.15 5.08 18.08
CA LYS A 293 23.67 6.10 17.13
C LYS A 293 23.83 7.52 17.67
N VAL A 294 23.56 7.73 18.96
CA VAL A 294 23.60 9.08 19.57
C VAL A 294 25.05 9.58 19.64
N GLU A 295 25.99 8.69 19.97
CA GLU A 295 27.42 9.02 19.99
C GLU A 295 27.94 9.37 18.60
N LEU A 296 27.60 8.56 17.59
CA LEU A 296 28.01 8.78 16.20
C LEU A 296 27.45 10.10 15.63
N LEU A 297 26.20 10.45 15.96
CA LEU A 297 25.62 11.75 15.59
C LEU A 297 26.41 12.92 16.21
N ILE A 298 26.82 12.80 17.49
CA ILE A 298 27.64 13.81 18.17
C ILE A 298 29.03 13.90 17.54
N GLU A 299 29.67 12.76 17.27
CA GLU A 299 30.99 12.69 16.65
C GLU A 299 30.98 13.31 15.25
N ALA A 300 29.98 13.02 14.43
CA ALA A 300 29.81 13.63 13.12
C ALA A 300 29.66 15.16 13.21
N MET A 301 28.81 15.64 14.12
CA MET A 301 28.72 17.08 14.34
C MET A 301 30.08 17.65 14.79
N ALA A 302 30.82 16.99 15.68
CA ALA A 302 32.14 17.45 16.11
C ALA A 302 33.17 17.51 14.95
N GLN A 303 33.04 16.64 13.94
CA GLN A 303 33.88 16.64 12.73
C GLN A 303 33.52 17.72 11.72
N GLY A 304 32.44 18.49 11.96
CA GLY A 304 32.05 19.62 11.11
C GLY A 304 31.12 19.25 9.96
N TYR A 305 30.36 18.16 10.06
CA TYR A 305 29.22 17.95 9.17
C TYR A 305 28.09 18.93 9.50
N ASP A 306 27.53 19.56 8.47
CA ASP A 306 26.40 20.49 8.55
C ASP A 306 25.06 19.73 8.67
N GLN A 307 24.98 18.56 8.05
CA GLN A 307 23.83 17.68 8.17
C GLN A 307 24.28 16.22 8.31
N VAL A 308 23.58 15.48 9.15
CA VAL A 308 23.86 14.08 9.43
C VAL A 308 22.56 13.29 9.27
N ALA A 309 22.62 12.17 8.56
CA ALA A 309 21.53 11.20 8.48
C ALA A 309 21.93 9.92 9.21
N TRP A 310 21.02 9.37 10.00
CA TRP A 310 21.09 8.02 10.54
C TRP A 310 20.07 7.15 9.81
N VAL A 311 20.51 5.95 9.40
CA VAL A 311 19.66 4.95 8.78
C VAL A 311 19.97 3.59 9.42
N ASP A 312 19.00 2.95 10.07
CA ASP A 312 19.20 1.61 10.64
C ASP A 312 19.62 0.62 9.54
N THR A 313 20.32 -0.45 9.92
CA THR A 313 20.82 -1.47 8.97
C THR A 313 19.72 -2.30 8.33
N ASP A 314 18.52 -2.30 8.90
CA ASP A 314 17.32 -2.92 8.37
C ASP A 314 16.45 -1.95 7.54
N CYS A 315 17.02 -0.83 7.10
CA CYS A 315 16.40 0.12 6.19
C CYS A 315 17.07 0.11 4.81
N VAL A 316 16.30 0.34 3.75
CA VAL A 316 16.78 0.36 2.35
C VAL A 316 16.27 1.60 1.64
N ILE A 317 17.18 2.42 1.09
CA ILE A 317 16.84 3.51 0.17
C ILE A 317 16.40 2.91 -1.17
N VAL A 318 15.11 3.05 -1.50
CA VAL A 318 14.49 2.45 -2.70
C VAL A 318 14.17 3.47 -3.81
N ASP A 319 14.14 4.77 -3.48
CA ASP A 319 14.07 5.85 -4.46
C ASP A 319 15.33 6.72 -4.36
N PRO A 320 16.39 6.38 -5.11
CA PRO A 320 17.65 7.12 -5.03
C PRO A 320 17.58 8.49 -5.72
N SER A 321 16.46 8.84 -6.37
CA SER A 321 16.33 10.15 -7.04
C SER A 321 16.09 11.30 -6.06
N VAL A 322 15.60 11.00 -4.85
CA VAL A 322 15.29 12.00 -3.83
C VAL A 322 16.47 12.22 -2.90
N ASP A 323 16.93 13.46 -2.78
CA ASP A 323 17.89 13.85 -1.73
C ASP A 323 17.17 13.93 -0.37
N ILE A 324 17.40 12.94 0.51
CA ILE A 324 16.76 12.89 1.82
C ILE A 324 17.13 14.07 2.71
N PHE A 325 18.30 14.70 2.50
CA PHE A 325 18.75 15.83 3.32
C PHE A 325 17.93 17.09 3.07
N ALA A 326 17.27 17.19 1.90
CA ALA A 326 16.34 18.29 1.63
C ALA A 326 15.11 18.26 2.55
N ALA A 327 14.84 17.13 3.23
CA ALA A 327 13.70 16.96 4.12
C ALA A 327 14.01 17.25 5.60
N SER A 328 15.27 17.45 6.00
CA SER A 328 15.65 17.58 7.42
C SER A 328 15.03 18.78 8.14
N GLY A 329 14.57 19.79 7.39
CA GLY A 329 14.07 21.04 7.96
C GLY A 329 15.11 21.70 8.87
N PHE A 330 14.62 22.34 9.94
CA PHE A 330 15.44 22.84 11.04
C PHE A 330 15.47 21.82 12.17
N GLY A 331 16.64 21.64 12.81
CA GLY A 331 16.77 20.76 13.98
C GLY A 331 16.87 19.29 13.59
N ILE A 332 15.91 18.48 14.05
CA ILE A 332 15.90 17.02 13.95
C ILE A 332 14.62 16.55 13.29
N ALA A 333 14.75 15.73 12.24
CA ALA A 333 13.62 15.15 11.54
C ALA A 333 13.58 13.64 11.71
N VAL A 334 12.40 13.11 12.05
CA VAL A 334 12.11 11.68 12.19
C VAL A 334 10.73 11.37 11.63
N CYS A 335 10.45 10.10 11.33
CA CYS A 335 9.10 9.69 10.99
C CYS A 335 8.27 9.39 12.23
N GLU A 336 6.96 9.52 12.08
CA GLU A 336 6.01 9.03 13.07
C GLU A 336 5.46 7.68 12.62
N SER A 337 5.53 6.69 13.51
CA SER A 337 4.81 5.42 13.41
C SER A 337 3.33 5.65 13.71
N PHE A 338 2.43 5.28 12.79
CA PHE A 338 0.99 5.34 13.01
C PHE A 338 0.46 4.12 13.76
N ASP A 339 -0.70 4.30 14.41
CA ASP A 339 -1.40 3.23 15.10
C ASP A 339 -1.65 2.06 14.15
N SER A 340 -1.13 0.90 14.52
CA SER A 340 -1.46 -0.39 13.94
C SER A 340 -2.02 -1.30 15.03
N PRO A 341 -2.63 -2.45 14.70
CA PRO A 341 -3.14 -3.38 15.71
C PRO A 341 -2.08 -3.84 16.73
N THR A 342 -0.79 -3.66 16.42
CA THR A 342 0.34 -4.16 17.22
C THR A 342 1.23 -3.05 17.78
N ILE A 343 1.06 -1.80 17.36
CA ILE A 343 1.97 -0.70 17.66
C ILE A 343 1.15 0.58 17.90
N GLU A 344 1.35 1.19 19.07
CA GLU A 344 0.85 2.53 19.39
C GLU A 344 1.64 3.59 18.62
N ARG A 345 0.97 4.69 18.28
CA ARG A 345 1.58 5.84 17.61
C ARG A 345 2.79 6.38 18.39
N HIS A 346 3.94 6.48 17.74
CA HIS A 346 5.19 6.95 18.36
C HIS A 346 6.18 7.49 17.33
N LEU A 347 7.18 8.27 17.77
CA LEU A 347 8.29 8.71 16.90
C LEU A 347 9.30 7.59 16.69
N ASN A 348 9.71 7.33 15.44
CA ASN A 348 10.65 6.28 15.10
C ASN A 348 12.03 6.84 14.72
N THR A 349 13.09 6.41 15.41
CA THR A 349 14.48 6.88 15.21
C THR A 349 15.31 6.00 14.28
N GLY A 350 14.70 5.04 13.58
CA GLY A 350 15.37 4.18 12.60
C GLY A 350 15.76 4.90 11.32
N VAL A 351 15.10 6.03 11.03
CA VAL A 351 15.57 7.04 10.07
C VAL A 351 15.48 8.39 10.75
N LEU A 352 16.63 9.06 10.89
CA LEU A 352 16.74 10.36 11.55
C LEU A 352 17.64 11.27 10.72
N LEU A 353 17.22 12.52 10.52
CA LEU A 353 18.03 13.57 9.91
C LEU A 353 18.28 14.66 10.94
N ALA A 354 19.50 15.19 11.03
CA ALA A 354 19.84 16.25 11.95
C ALA A 354 20.62 17.35 11.22
N GLY A 355 20.14 18.58 11.32
CA GLY A 355 20.87 19.78 10.91
C GLY A 355 21.70 20.33 12.06
N ARG A 356 22.95 20.70 11.78
CA ARG A 356 23.86 21.29 12.77
C ARG A 356 23.32 22.62 13.27
N SER A 357 23.12 22.70 14.58
CA SER A 357 22.89 23.94 15.32
C SER A 357 23.32 23.71 16.77
N ASP A 358 23.56 24.79 17.52
CA ASP A 358 23.88 24.68 18.95
C ASP A 358 22.78 23.95 19.72
N ALA A 359 21.51 24.22 19.38
CA ALA A 359 20.36 23.56 19.99
C ALA A 359 20.26 22.07 19.61
N THR A 360 20.58 21.70 18.37
CA THR A 360 20.67 20.28 17.96
C THR A 360 21.76 19.56 18.75
N ILE A 361 22.94 20.17 18.90
CA ILE A 361 24.06 19.58 19.63
C ILE A 361 23.73 19.43 21.12
N GLU A 362 23.09 20.44 21.72
CA GLU A 362 22.60 20.38 23.10
C GLU A 362 21.60 19.24 23.27
N PHE A 363 20.63 19.11 22.36
CA PHE A 363 19.69 17.99 22.38
C PHE A 363 20.41 16.63 22.30
N LEU A 364 21.33 16.44 21.36
CA LEU A 364 22.03 15.16 21.19
C LEU A 364 22.82 14.79 22.46
N LYS A 365 23.44 15.78 23.12
CA LYS A 365 24.11 15.57 24.41
C LYS A 365 23.11 15.19 25.50
N ALA A 366 21.99 15.90 25.62
CA ALA A 366 20.95 15.56 26.59
C ALA A 366 20.39 14.15 26.36
N TRP A 367 20.15 13.78 25.10
CA TRP A 367 19.76 12.43 24.72
C TRP A 367 20.80 11.41 25.14
N ASN A 368 22.09 11.68 24.91
CA ASN A 368 23.17 10.78 25.30
C ASN A 368 23.34 10.58 26.81
N GLU A 369 22.79 11.46 27.65
CA GLU A 369 22.80 11.35 29.11
C GLU A 369 21.51 10.76 29.69
N MET A 370 20.51 10.44 28.86
CA MET A 370 19.29 9.81 29.32
C MET A 370 19.55 8.38 29.84
N PRO A 371 18.78 7.93 30.85
CA PRO A 371 18.91 6.58 31.39
C PRO A 371 18.51 5.52 30.35
N THR A 372 19.09 4.33 30.47
CA THR A 372 18.74 3.15 29.67
C THR A 372 17.52 2.40 30.24
N GLY A 373 16.95 1.46 29.48
CA GLY A 373 15.92 0.53 29.99
C GLY A 373 14.47 0.82 29.61
N GLY A 374 14.22 1.74 28.66
CA GLY A 374 12.91 1.90 28.02
C GLY A 374 12.60 0.75 27.08
N ARG A 375 11.30 0.53 26.77
CA ARG A 375 10.84 -0.53 25.84
C ARG A 375 11.54 -0.48 24.48
N TRP A 376 11.92 0.72 24.04
CA TRP A 376 12.62 0.97 22.78
C TRP A 376 13.98 1.66 22.98
N GLU A 377 14.61 1.46 24.15
CA GLU A 377 15.95 1.96 24.45
C GLU A 377 16.14 3.46 24.13
N ASP A 378 17.03 3.79 23.19
CA ASP A 378 17.33 5.17 22.79
C ASP A 378 16.09 5.90 22.29
N GLN A 379 15.20 5.20 21.57
CA GLN A 379 13.99 5.79 21.01
C GLN A 379 13.01 6.20 22.11
N SER A 380 12.90 5.45 23.21
CA SER A 380 12.08 5.85 24.36
C SER A 380 12.62 7.16 24.96
N ALA A 381 13.93 7.25 25.17
CA ALA A 381 14.57 8.47 25.67
C ALA A 381 14.40 9.67 24.71
N PHE A 382 14.46 9.42 23.39
CA PHE A 382 14.19 10.44 22.37
C PHE A 382 12.77 11.00 22.49
N ILE A 383 11.77 10.12 22.58
CA ILE A 383 10.36 10.48 22.70
C ILE A 383 10.14 11.33 23.96
N ASP A 384 10.70 10.90 25.10
CA ASP A 384 10.57 11.62 26.37
C ASP A 384 11.12 13.04 26.29
N LEU A 385 12.30 13.23 25.68
CA LEU A 385 12.89 14.55 25.48
C LEU A 385 12.07 15.41 24.51
N MET A 386 11.60 14.84 23.40
CA MET A 386 10.80 15.55 22.40
C MET A 386 9.39 15.92 22.86
N ALA A 387 8.90 15.31 23.95
CA ALA A 387 7.58 15.62 24.50
C ALA A 387 7.49 17.05 25.07
N THR A 388 8.62 17.65 25.46
CA THR A 388 8.67 18.93 26.19
C THR A 388 9.54 19.97 25.49
N ARG A 389 9.33 21.25 25.86
CA ARG A 389 10.18 22.35 25.41
C ARG A 389 11.50 22.39 26.20
N PRO A 390 12.60 22.85 25.58
CA PRO A 390 12.67 23.47 24.24
C PRO A 390 12.78 22.47 23.07
N TYR A 391 13.06 21.19 23.33
CA TYR A 391 13.42 20.23 22.27
C TYR A 391 12.31 19.95 21.27
N ARG A 392 11.05 20.00 21.70
CA ARG A 392 9.91 19.89 20.80
C ARG A 392 9.94 20.88 19.63
N ASP A 393 10.51 22.08 19.84
CA ASP A 393 10.59 23.10 18.80
C ASP A 393 11.70 22.79 17.75
N LEU A 394 12.54 21.77 18.00
CA LEU A 394 13.53 21.23 17.04
C LEU A 394 12.95 20.12 16.16
N LEU A 395 11.77 19.59 16.48
CA LEU A 395 11.23 18.40 15.84
C LEU A 395 10.54 18.72 14.50
N THR A 396 11.00 18.07 13.44
CA THR A 396 10.29 17.96 12.16
C THR A 396 9.76 16.54 12.00
N VAL A 397 8.45 16.37 11.84
CA VAL A 397 7.87 15.04 11.55
C VAL A 397 7.84 14.81 10.05
N LEU A 398 8.61 13.83 9.59
CA LEU A 398 8.69 13.44 8.19
C LEU A 398 7.48 12.62 7.77
N PRO A 399 7.06 12.71 6.49
CA PRO A 399 6.07 11.79 5.93
C PRO A 399 6.56 10.33 6.01
N ASN A 400 5.64 9.38 6.21
CA ASN A 400 5.95 7.95 6.36
C ASN A 400 6.76 7.33 5.20
N ARG A 401 6.80 7.95 4.01
CA ARG A 401 7.65 7.49 2.90
C ARG A 401 9.16 7.52 3.21
N PHE A 402 9.59 8.27 4.22
CA PHE A 402 11.00 8.33 4.67
C PHE A 402 11.36 7.23 5.69
N ASN A 403 10.37 6.49 6.21
CA ASN A 403 10.58 5.33 7.08
C ASN A 403 9.36 4.40 6.92
N CYS A 404 9.25 3.79 5.74
CA CYS A 404 8.06 3.05 5.33
C CYS A 404 8.12 1.61 5.84
N LEU A 405 7.40 1.32 6.93
CA LEU A 405 7.20 -0.04 7.44
C LEU A 405 5.99 -0.66 6.75
N ALA A 406 6.21 -1.69 5.91
CA ALA A 406 5.13 -2.26 5.08
C ALA A 406 3.95 -2.81 5.90
N GLU A 407 4.22 -3.33 7.10
CA GLU A 407 3.20 -3.93 7.96
C GLU A 407 2.35 -2.90 8.73
N HIS A 408 2.88 -1.69 8.94
CA HIS A 408 2.27 -0.69 9.82
C HIS A 408 1.93 0.63 9.12
N MET A 409 2.67 0.99 8.06
CA MET A 409 2.66 2.31 7.44
C MET A 409 3.06 2.30 5.97
N GLU A 410 2.39 1.49 5.15
CA GLU A 410 2.69 1.46 3.72
C GLU A 410 2.49 2.83 3.06
N ALA A 411 3.51 3.30 2.35
CA ALA A 411 3.48 4.54 1.58
C ALA A 411 3.43 4.23 0.08
N ARG A 412 2.71 5.07 -0.69
CA ARG A 412 2.50 4.84 -2.14
C ARG A 412 3.79 4.92 -2.97
N GLU A 413 4.81 5.61 -2.49
CA GLU A 413 6.10 5.80 -3.17
C GLU A 413 7.19 5.94 -2.09
N PRO A 414 7.58 4.82 -1.46
CA PRO A 414 8.56 4.86 -0.38
C PRO A 414 9.88 5.39 -0.93
N ILE A 415 10.54 6.26 -0.16
CA ILE A 415 11.94 6.66 -0.38
C ILE A 415 12.84 5.67 0.36
N ILE A 416 12.46 5.34 1.59
CA ILE A 416 13.13 4.35 2.42
C ILE A 416 12.09 3.32 2.88
N ARG A 417 12.39 2.04 2.68
CA ARG A 417 11.64 0.93 3.29
C ARG A 417 12.39 0.42 4.51
N ALA A 418 11.66 0.22 5.60
CA ALA A 418 12.20 -0.27 6.86
C ALA A 418 11.58 -1.63 7.23
N PHE A 419 12.39 -2.48 7.86
CA PHE A 419 12.03 -3.84 8.26
C PHE A 419 12.20 -4.06 9.78
N HIS A 420 11.89 -3.02 10.56
CA HIS A 420 12.06 -3.02 12.01
C HIS A 420 11.29 -4.16 12.69
N GLY A 421 12.02 -4.98 13.45
CA GLY A 421 11.44 -6.10 14.20
C GLY A 421 10.95 -7.27 13.34
N ASP A 422 11.15 -7.23 12.02
CA ASP A 422 10.73 -8.29 11.11
C ASP A 422 11.71 -9.47 11.20
N PRO A 423 11.23 -10.69 11.53
CA PRO A 423 12.10 -11.86 11.66
C PRO A 423 12.74 -12.26 10.32
N ASP A 424 12.12 -11.91 9.19
CA ASP A 424 12.58 -12.26 7.84
C ASP A 424 13.27 -11.08 7.15
N ARG A 425 13.68 -10.04 7.90
CA ARG A 425 14.22 -8.79 7.34
C ARG A 425 15.38 -8.99 6.37
N ALA A 426 16.33 -9.88 6.65
CA ALA A 426 17.44 -10.16 5.74
C ALA A 426 16.95 -10.69 4.37
N GLN A 427 15.99 -11.62 4.37
CA GLN A 427 15.44 -12.19 3.14
C GLN A 427 14.64 -11.15 2.35
N LYS A 428 13.82 -10.35 3.05
CA LYS A 428 12.99 -9.31 2.45
C LYS A 428 13.85 -8.17 1.86
N ILE A 429 14.89 -7.74 2.56
CA ILE A 429 15.88 -6.77 2.05
C ILE A 429 16.56 -7.31 0.80
N ALA A 430 17.08 -8.55 0.83
CA ALA A 430 17.74 -9.14 -0.34
C ALA A 430 16.79 -9.25 -1.54
N ALA A 431 15.51 -9.57 -1.33
CA ALA A 431 14.50 -9.60 -2.38
C ALA A 431 14.20 -8.21 -2.96
N LEU A 432 14.07 -7.21 -2.08
CA LEU A 432 13.85 -5.82 -2.47
C LEU A 432 15.02 -5.26 -3.29
N ILE A 433 16.26 -5.53 -2.88
CA ILE A 433 17.47 -5.09 -3.60
C ILE A 433 17.53 -5.69 -5.02
N ARG A 434 17.16 -6.96 -5.16
CA ARG A 434 17.02 -7.59 -6.49
C ARG A 434 15.94 -6.90 -7.33
N GLN A 435 14.82 -6.52 -6.72
CA GLN A 435 13.71 -5.86 -7.41
C GLN A 435 14.07 -4.47 -7.94
N ILE A 436 14.86 -3.69 -7.19
CA ILE A 436 15.31 -2.36 -7.62
C ILE A 436 16.46 -2.42 -8.65
N GLY A 437 16.89 -3.62 -9.05
CA GLY A 437 17.87 -3.81 -10.11
C GLY A 437 19.31 -3.49 -9.71
N ILE A 438 19.61 -3.47 -8.42
CA ILE A 438 20.99 -3.34 -7.93
C ILE A 438 21.51 -4.75 -7.64
N THR A 439 22.42 -5.24 -8.47
CA THR A 439 23.13 -6.49 -8.19
C THR A 439 24.19 -6.21 -7.14
N PRO A 440 24.21 -6.92 -5.99
CA PRO A 440 25.30 -6.79 -5.03
C PRO A 440 26.62 -7.13 -5.71
N GLY A 441 27.60 -6.23 -5.66
CA GLY A 441 28.98 -6.56 -5.99
C GLY A 441 29.52 -7.41 -4.85
N LEU A 442 29.62 -8.72 -5.06
CA LEU A 442 30.28 -9.66 -4.15
C LEU A 442 31.78 -9.72 -4.44
#